data_AF-A0A2E1KQI8-F1
#
_entry.id   AF-A0A2E1KQI8-F1
#
_cell.length_a   1.000
_cell.length_b   1.000
_cell.length_c   1.000
_cell.angle_alpha   90.00
_cell.angle_beta   90.00
_cell.angle_gamma   90.00
#
_symmetry.space_group_name_H-M   'P 1'
#
loop_
_entity.id
_entity.type
_entity.pdbx_description
1 polymer ?
#
loop_
_entity_poly.entity_id
_entity_poly.type
_entity_poly.pdbx_seq_one_letter_code
_entity_poly.pdbx_strand_id
1 'polypeptide(L)'
;MQIRVVMMGRHYHELEGLPEFLDLSEPASVDDAIDRLTERLPPGSHFPGSCLVAVSGKHVGTVASHSSVSLVDGDELMLLAPVAGG
;
A
#
# COMPACT_ATOMS: atom_id res chain seq x y z
N MET A 1 8.14 6.92 -12.18
CA MET A 1 8.91 6.32 -11.09
C MET A 1 8.46 4.90 -10.76
N GLN A 2 9.34 4.15 -10.11
CA GLN A 2 9.08 2.84 -9.54
C GLN A 2 9.30 2.89 -8.03
N ILE A 3 8.34 2.35 -7.28
CA ILE A 3 8.44 2.19 -5.82
C ILE A 3 8.43 0.70 -5.46
N ARG A 4 8.97 0.37 -4.28
CA ARG A 4 8.83 -0.96 -3.70
C ARG A 4 7.57 -1.04 -2.86
N VAL A 5 6.82 -2.13 -2.98
CA VAL A 5 5.61 -2.38 -2.19
C VAL A 5 5.84 -3.58 -1.30
N VAL A 6 5.61 -3.39 0.01
CA VAL A 6 5.72 -4.43 1.02
C VAL A 6 4.37 -4.60 1.69
N MET A 7 3.86 -5.83 1.72
CA MET A 7 2.59 -6.11 2.37
C MET A 7 2.73 -7.18 3.44
N MET A 8 2.18 -6.87 4.61
CA MET A 8 2.37 -7.66 5.84
C MET A 8 1.03 -7.79 6.58
N GLY A 9 0.88 -8.82 7.40
CA GLY A 9 -0.28 -8.99 8.30
C GLY A 9 -1.19 -10.17 7.96
N ARG A 10 -2.36 -10.24 8.59
CA ARG A 10 -3.37 -11.28 8.29
C ARG A 10 -3.93 -11.04 6.87
N HIS A 11 -4.37 -12.11 6.20
CA HIS A 11 -4.89 -12.04 4.82
C HIS A 11 -3.85 -11.70 3.73
N TYR A 12 -2.54 -11.75 4.02
CA TYR A 12 -1.50 -11.58 2.98
C TYR A 12 -1.61 -12.60 1.83
N HIS A 13 -2.22 -13.76 2.08
CA HIS A 13 -2.48 -14.79 1.06
C HIS A 13 -3.58 -14.37 0.07
N GLU A 14 -4.52 -13.50 0.48
CA GLU A 14 -5.50 -12.89 -0.44
C GLU A 14 -4.86 -11.81 -1.33
N LEU A 15 -3.61 -11.44 -1.01
CA LEU A 15 -2.77 -10.51 -1.76
C LEU A 15 -1.72 -11.24 -2.61
N GLU A 16 -1.76 -12.58 -2.67
CA GLU A 16 -0.95 -13.37 -3.62
C GLU A 16 -1.25 -12.91 -5.05
N GLY A 17 -0.26 -12.31 -5.71
CA GLY A 17 -0.38 -11.77 -7.07
C GLY A 17 -0.15 -10.26 -7.17
N LEU A 18 -0.06 -9.55 -6.05
CA LEU A 18 0.36 -8.15 -6.08
C LEU A 18 1.87 -8.02 -6.28
N PRO A 19 2.32 -6.98 -7.02
CA PRO A 19 3.71 -6.87 -7.40
C PRO A 19 4.59 -6.37 -6.24
N GLU A 20 5.84 -6.82 -6.19
CA GLU A 20 6.85 -6.25 -5.28
C GLU A 20 7.25 -4.84 -5.68
N PHE A 21 7.15 -4.49 -6.97
CA PHE A 21 7.46 -3.17 -7.50
C PHE A 21 6.27 -2.59 -8.23
N LEU A 22 5.97 -1.31 -7.98
CA LEU A 22 4.84 -0.61 -8.56
C LEU A 22 5.34 0.58 -9.38
N ASP A 23 5.09 0.54 -10.68
CA ASP A 23 5.34 1.67 -11.57
C ASP A 23 4.19 2.68 -11.46
N LEU A 24 4.56 3.95 -11.22
CA LEU A 24 3.68 5.09 -11.09
C LEU A 24 4.14 6.24 -12.01
N SER A 25 3.16 6.98 -12.54
CA SER A 25 3.42 8.23 -13.26
C SER A 25 3.90 9.31 -12.32
N GLU A 26 4.71 10.26 -12.80
CA GLU A 26 5.15 11.40 -12.00
C GLU A 26 4.30 12.65 -12.29
N PRO A 27 3.91 13.43 -11.26
CA PRO A 27 4.09 13.15 -9.82
C PRO A 27 3.11 12.07 -9.33
N ALA A 28 3.48 11.31 -8.29
CA ALA A 28 2.52 10.46 -7.58
C ALA A 28 2.52 10.68 -6.07
N SER A 29 1.42 10.25 -5.47
CA SER A 29 1.13 10.27 -4.05
C SER A 29 0.86 8.86 -3.52
N VAL A 30 0.74 8.76 -2.20
CA VAL A 30 0.27 7.54 -1.53
C VAL A 30 -1.11 7.11 -2.05
N ASP A 31 -2.01 8.07 -2.30
CA ASP A 31 -3.35 7.80 -2.85
C ASP A 31 -3.25 7.10 -4.21
N ASP A 32 -2.42 7.63 -5.13
CA ASP A 32 -2.21 7.05 -6.47
C ASP A 32 -1.66 5.61 -6.39
N ALA A 33 -0.77 5.35 -5.43
CA ALA A 33 -0.20 4.01 -5.22
C ALA A 33 -1.26 3.02 -4.70
N ILE A 34 -2.10 3.44 -3.76
CA ILE A 34 -3.19 2.62 -3.20
C ILE A 34 -4.23 2.32 -4.28
N ASP A 35 -4.62 3.30 -5.08
CA ASP A 35 -5.55 3.12 -6.19
C ASP A 35 -4.99 2.12 -7.21
N ARG A 36 -3.72 2.28 -7.59
CA ARG A 36 -3.07 1.39 -8.55
C ARG A 36 -2.90 -0.04 -8.03
N LEU A 37 -2.69 -0.21 -6.72
CA LEU A 37 -2.69 -1.53 -6.08
C LEU A 37 -4.09 -2.13 -6.02
N THR A 38 -5.11 -1.31 -5.77
CA THR A 38 -6.51 -1.74 -5.70
C THR A 38 -7.01 -2.23 -7.06
N GLU A 39 -6.60 -1.59 -8.16
CA GLU A 39 -6.90 -2.05 -9.53
C GLU A 39 -6.35 -3.45 -9.85
N ARG A 40 -5.35 -3.92 -9.11
CA ARG A 40 -4.73 -5.23 -9.29
C ARG A 40 -5.33 -6.30 -8.36
N LEU A 41 -6.19 -5.92 -7.44
CA LEU A 41 -6.91 -6.87 -6.59
C LEU A 41 -7.98 -7.63 -7.40
N PRO A 42 -8.36 -8.84 -6.99
CA PRO A 42 -9.50 -9.54 -7.57
C PRO A 42 -10.79 -8.69 -7.49
N PRO A 43 -11.70 -8.77 -8.47
CA PRO A 43 -12.94 -8.00 -8.46
C PRO A 43 -13.72 -8.15 -7.15
N GLY A 44 -14.13 -7.03 -6.55
CA GLY A 44 -14.84 -6.98 -5.28
C GLY A 44 -13.97 -7.08 -4.02
N SER A 45 -12.64 -7.20 -4.19
CA SER A 45 -11.69 -7.15 -3.09
C SER A 45 -11.19 -5.72 -2.86
N HIS A 46 -10.94 -5.38 -1.61
CA HIS A 46 -10.43 -4.07 -1.22
C HIS A 46 -9.45 -4.22 -0.06
N PHE A 47 -8.50 -3.30 0.04
CA PHE A 47 -7.70 -3.19 1.25
C PHE A 47 -8.60 -2.79 2.42
N PRO A 48 -8.53 -3.49 3.58
CA PRO A 48 -9.20 -3.04 4.79
C PRO A 48 -8.83 -1.59 5.10
N GLY A 49 -9.83 -0.75 5.38
CA GLY A 49 -9.59 0.66 5.71
C GLY A 49 -8.67 0.87 6.93
N SER A 50 -8.58 -0.14 7.80
CA SER A 50 -7.70 -0.17 8.98
C SER A 50 -6.26 -0.61 8.68
N CYS A 51 -5.92 -0.99 7.45
CA CYS A 51 -4.55 -1.29 7.08
C CYS A 51 -3.67 -0.06 7.31
N LEU A 52 -2.57 -0.23 8.05
CA LEU A 52 -1.60 0.83 8.28
C LEU A 52 -0.79 1.06 7.01
N VAL A 53 -0.43 2.32 6.77
CA VAL A 53 0.35 2.78 5.62
C VAL A 53 1.62 3.43 6.14
N ALA A 54 2.77 2.99 5.64
CA ALA A 54 4.05 3.63 5.90
C ALA A 54 4.83 3.87 4.61
N VAL A 55 5.52 5.01 4.53
CA VAL A 55 6.41 5.37 3.42
C VAL A 55 7.82 5.49 3.96
N SER A 56 8.75 4.71 3.42
CA SER A 56 10.17 4.72 3.77
C SER A 56 10.40 4.68 5.30
N GLY A 57 9.65 3.78 5.97
CA GLY A 57 9.69 3.56 7.42
C GLY A 57 8.87 4.53 8.27
N LYS A 58 8.22 5.54 7.69
CA LYS A 58 7.38 6.51 8.41
C LYS A 58 5.90 6.15 8.26
N HIS A 59 5.23 5.88 9.37
CA HIS A 59 3.77 5.71 9.39
C HIS A 59 3.07 7.01 9.00
N VAL A 60 2.17 6.94 8.01
CA VAL A 60 1.43 8.08 7.46
C VAL A 60 -0.09 8.00 7.71
N GLY A 61 -0.55 6.90 8.33
CA GLY A 61 -1.94 6.68 8.72
C GLY A 61 -2.44 5.31 8.26
N THR A 62 -3.72 5.25 7.93
CA THR A 62 -4.39 4.03 7.46
C THR A 62 -4.92 4.21 6.04
N VAL A 63 -5.25 3.11 5.34
CA VAL A 63 -5.87 3.19 4.01
C VAL A 63 -7.10 4.10 4.03
N ALA A 64 -7.94 4.05 5.07
CA ALA A 64 -9.10 4.92 5.20
C ALA A 64 -8.78 6.37 5.61
N SER A 65 -7.63 6.61 6.25
CA SER A 65 -7.26 7.93 6.76
C SER A 65 -5.74 8.03 6.89
N HIS A 66 -5.10 8.42 5.79
CA HIS A 66 -3.66 8.69 5.72
C HIS A 66 -3.41 10.12 5.23
N SER A 67 -2.19 10.60 5.49
CA SER A 67 -1.72 11.86 4.92
C SER A 67 -1.40 11.66 3.44
N SER A 68 -1.86 12.56 2.57
CA SER A 68 -1.50 12.55 1.16
C SER A 68 -0.05 13.02 1.01
N VAL A 69 0.88 12.06 1.06
CA VAL A 69 2.33 12.27 0.95
C VAL A 69 2.76 11.99 -0.49
N SER A 70 3.58 12.87 -1.06
CA SER A 70 4.20 12.63 -2.37
C SER A 70 5.23 11.51 -2.26
N LEU A 71 5.23 10.61 -3.24
CA LEU A 71 6.20 9.54 -3.37
C LEU A 71 7.30 9.96 -4.33
N VAL A 72 8.50 9.41 -4.13
CA VAL A 72 9.63 9.55 -5.06
C VAL A 72 10.12 8.19 -5.53
N ASP A 73 10.90 8.20 -6.62
CA ASP A 73 11.51 6.99 -7.16
C ASP A 73 12.36 6.26 -6.12
N GLY A 74 12.15 4.95 -6.00
CA GLY A 74 12.82 4.09 -5.02
C GLY A 74 12.23 4.10 -3.62
N ASP A 75 11.16 4.86 -3.33
CA ASP A 75 10.49 4.79 -2.03
C ASP A 75 9.95 3.39 -1.74
N GLU A 76 9.86 3.06 -0.45
CA GLU A 76 9.18 1.86 0.02
C GLU A 76 7.80 2.22 0.57
N LEU A 77 6.74 1.66 -0.02
CA LEU A 77 5.38 1.73 0.50
C LEU A 77 5.05 0.42 1.22
N MET A 78 4.73 0.51 2.50
CA MET A 78 4.33 -0.63 3.31
C MET A 78 2.86 -0.55 3.68
N LEU A 79 2.11 -1.63 3.40
CA LEU A 79 0.72 -1.83 3.83
C LEU A 79 0.68 -2.96 4.87
N LEU A 80 0.22 -2.66 6.09
CA LEU A 80 0.12 -3.65 7.16
C LEU A 80 -1.34 -3.88 7.55
N ALA A 81 -1.86 -5.06 7.24
CA ALA A 81 -3.15 -5.49 7.76
C ALA A 81 -3.08 -5.68 9.28
N PRO A 82 -4.10 -5.24 10.05
CA PRO A 82 -4.08 -5.35 11.51
C PRO A 82 -3.79 -6.77 11.98
N VAL A 83 -2.72 -6.93 12.76
CA VAL A 83 -2.41 -8.18 13.45
C VAL A 83 -3.04 -8.13 14.84
N ALA A 84 -4.26 -8.65 14.98
CA ALA A 84 -4.77 -8.96 16.32
C ALA A 84 -3.95 -10.13 16.88
N GLY A 85 -2.95 -9.86 17.69
CA GLY A 85 -2.09 -10.88 18.30
C GLY A 85 -1.46 -10.31 19.57
N GLY A 86 -2.03 -10.70 20.72
CA GLY A 86 -1.42 -10.63 22.04
C GLY A 86 -1.34 -12.03 22.61
#